data_AF-A0A0S8DY78-F1
#
_entry.id   AF-A0A0S8DY78-F1
#
_cell.length_a   1.000
_cell.length_b   1.000
_cell.length_c   1.000
_cell.angle_alpha   90.00
_cell.angle_beta   90.00
_cell.angle_gamma   90.00
#
_symmetry.space_group_name_H-M   'P 1'
#
loop_
_entity.id
_entity.type
_entity.pdbx_description
1 polymer ?
#
loop_
_entity_poly.entity_id
_entity_poly.type
_entity_poly.pdbx_seq_one_letter_code
_entity_poly.pdbx_strand_id
1 'polypeptide(L)'
;MINKIAPYDIIRRDFEKVKETEELNTASEIAELIFIQSLEGRAHNGAGFFHKRFYVNTTIDDIVRALSLNPNDIKKRRQLLIDEIVEYVKEVIEGRPRNKLLNSKGTPLLGIPDFRHIEVNPHEVLKGIYIGGLRDNCEIRKATELRYEIKIGYGRCYPVNVDIMEDLGLDGEILAHQEHATSIELYKKDGLIIVPEKLSEVAPENIKYLYIRYALGPGQSDDAALVFTGFIYNKDVALGVFLADAIDSLEKYVLSYRDQDDELAHYVGENYLSLGVIMDEVYEIAYLSAIPEGKEEEIPDSSLRYFLSKDPQIGQCALESHLNFIQGKPYFPMFISYNRILSLDFYRYVKDKILELKKPEAVITSEELIKGLDRPVEEFMKRPPIIVKSGVPLKEVIEMMRQGGAEFIVIQAEDNTIKGVLSKNDLLRLLLERKRGS
;
A
#
# COMPACT_ATOMS: atom_id res chain seq x y z
N MET A 1 34.42 -8.77 13.20
CA MET A 1 33.36 -8.38 12.25
C MET A 1 32.03 -8.46 12.97
N ILE A 2 31.24 -7.39 12.98
CA ILE A 2 29.85 -7.44 13.47
C ILE A 2 29.10 -8.33 12.47
N ASN A 3 28.50 -9.42 12.94
CA ASN A 3 27.72 -10.30 12.08
C ASN A 3 26.50 -9.52 11.55
N LYS A 4 26.48 -9.24 10.24
CA LYS A 4 25.40 -8.48 9.57
C LYS A 4 24.15 -9.34 9.30
N ILE A 5 24.23 -10.65 9.60
CA ILE A 5 23.10 -11.59 9.55
C ILE A 5 22.63 -11.88 10.97
N ALA A 6 21.31 -11.90 11.17
CA ALA A 6 20.71 -12.13 12.47
C ALA A 6 20.96 -13.57 13.00
N PRO A 7 21.26 -13.74 14.30
CA PRO A 7 21.34 -15.04 14.94
C PRO A 7 20.02 -15.84 14.84
N TYR A 8 20.11 -17.14 14.59
CA TYR A 8 18.95 -18.02 14.39
C TYR A 8 18.01 -18.07 15.61
N ASP A 9 18.55 -18.00 16.82
CA ASP A 9 17.75 -18.00 18.05
C ASP A 9 16.90 -16.73 18.18
N ILE A 10 17.43 -15.57 17.76
CA ILE A 10 16.70 -14.30 17.74
C ILE A 10 15.59 -14.36 16.69
N ILE A 11 15.89 -14.84 15.47
CA ILE A 11 14.89 -15.01 14.39
C ILE A 11 13.72 -15.89 14.86
N ARG A 12 14.02 -17.06 15.45
CA ARG A 12 12.99 -17.99 15.95
C ARG A 12 12.10 -17.34 17.00
N ARG A 13 12.68 -16.63 17.97
CA ARG A 13 11.90 -15.94 19.02
C ARG A 13 11.02 -14.85 18.46
N ASP A 14 11.51 -14.07 17.50
CA ASP A 14 10.71 -13.02 16.86
C ASP A 14 9.57 -13.62 16.01
N PHE A 15 9.82 -14.72 15.29
CA PHE A 15 8.79 -15.45 14.54
C PHE A 15 7.66 -15.95 15.44
N GLU A 16 7.99 -16.68 16.51
CA GLU A 16 6.99 -17.17 17.47
C GLU A 16 6.21 -16.01 18.09
N LYS A 17 6.88 -14.91 18.42
CA LYS A 17 6.21 -13.74 18.97
C LYS A 17 5.20 -13.15 18.00
N VAL A 18 5.60 -12.93 16.74
CA VAL A 18 4.69 -12.39 15.71
C VAL A 18 3.49 -13.32 15.54
N LYS A 19 3.72 -14.63 15.44
CA LYS A 19 2.67 -15.64 15.31
C LYS A 19 1.70 -15.66 16.50
N GLU A 20 2.20 -15.44 17.71
CA GLU A 20 1.38 -15.37 18.93
C GLU A 20 0.56 -14.09 19.05
N THR A 21 1.09 -12.95 18.55
CA THR A 21 0.48 -11.64 18.80
C THR A 21 -0.30 -11.06 17.64
N GLU A 22 -0.14 -11.59 16.43
CA GLU A 22 -0.75 -11.04 15.23
C GLU A 22 -1.66 -12.05 14.55
N GLU A 23 -2.86 -11.60 14.22
CA GLU A 23 -3.82 -12.34 13.39
C GLU A 23 -3.90 -11.65 12.03
N LEU A 24 -3.75 -12.42 10.94
CA LEU A 24 -3.95 -11.93 9.59
C LEU A 24 -5.30 -12.41 9.03
N ASN A 25 -5.97 -11.59 8.22
CA ASN A 25 -7.19 -11.95 7.51
C ASN A 25 -6.91 -12.85 6.29
N THR A 26 -6.33 -14.02 6.56
CA THR A 26 -5.99 -15.06 5.57
C THR A 26 -5.94 -16.44 6.26
N ALA A 27 -5.83 -17.51 5.49
CA ALA A 27 -5.60 -18.85 6.00
C ALA A 27 -4.28 -18.94 6.80
N SER A 28 -4.26 -19.72 7.88
CA SER A 28 -3.12 -19.78 8.81
C SER A 28 -1.82 -20.21 8.13
N GLU A 29 -1.89 -21.13 7.18
CA GLU A 29 -0.75 -21.60 6.42
C GLU A 29 -0.18 -20.54 5.46
N ILE A 30 -0.99 -19.57 5.02
CA ILE A 30 -0.55 -18.42 4.20
C ILE A 30 -0.01 -17.32 5.11
N ALA A 31 -0.63 -17.10 6.27
CA ALA A 31 -0.13 -16.14 7.27
C ALA A 31 1.32 -16.45 7.66
N GLU A 32 1.67 -17.73 7.85
CA GLU A 32 3.05 -18.14 8.12
C GLU A 32 4.02 -17.72 7.01
N LEU A 33 3.64 -17.83 5.73
CA LEU A 33 4.48 -17.42 4.59
C LEU A 33 4.72 -15.91 4.57
N ILE A 34 3.71 -15.13 4.98
CA ILE A 34 3.77 -13.66 5.06
C ILE A 34 4.62 -13.21 6.27
N PHE A 35 4.51 -13.91 7.40
CA PHE A 35 5.33 -13.62 8.59
C PHE A 35 6.81 -13.85 8.35
N ILE A 36 7.18 -14.90 7.61
CA ILE A 36 8.58 -15.18 7.23
C ILE A 36 9.19 -13.96 6.51
N GLN A 37 8.50 -13.38 5.53
CA GLN A 37 8.99 -12.20 4.82
C GLN A 37 9.11 -10.98 5.75
N SER A 38 8.16 -10.81 6.65
CA SER A 38 8.13 -9.66 7.56
C SER A 38 9.31 -9.62 8.53
N LEU A 39 9.93 -10.77 8.81
CA LEU A 39 11.10 -10.86 9.68
C LEU A 39 12.35 -10.23 9.07
N GLU A 40 12.46 -10.20 7.74
CA GLU A 40 13.59 -9.57 7.05
C GLU A 40 13.61 -8.07 7.33
N GLY A 41 12.50 -7.38 7.03
CA GLY A 41 12.36 -5.96 7.33
C GLY A 41 12.53 -5.65 8.82
N ARG A 42 12.07 -6.54 9.72
CA ARG A 42 12.27 -6.37 11.17
C ARG A 42 13.73 -6.51 11.59
N ALA A 43 14.46 -7.45 11.00
CA ALA A 43 15.89 -7.66 11.24
C ALA A 43 16.71 -6.47 10.74
N HIS A 44 16.39 -5.97 9.55
CA HIS A 44 17.03 -4.79 8.97
C HIS A 44 16.83 -3.56 9.84
N ASN A 45 15.60 -3.32 10.32
CA ASN A 45 15.24 -2.14 11.11
C ASN A 45 15.49 -2.28 12.63
N GLY A 46 16.02 -3.43 13.08
CA GLY A 46 16.23 -3.71 14.51
C GLY A 46 14.94 -3.69 15.34
N ALA A 47 13.81 -4.09 14.76
CA ALA A 47 12.51 -4.16 15.44
C ALA A 47 12.37 -5.43 16.32
N GLY A 48 11.34 -5.52 17.15
CA GLY A 48 11.06 -6.75 17.91
C GLY A 48 12.22 -7.26 18.77
N PHE A 49 12.51 -8.56 18.68
CA PHE A 49 13.62 -9.20 19.41
C PHE A 49 15.02 -8.80 18.92
N PHE A 50 15.13 -8.04 17.83
CA PHE A 50 16.41 -7.50 17.35
C PHE A 50 16.90 -6.31 18.19
N HIS A 51 16.05 -5.72 19.06
CA HIS A 51 16.44 -4.72 20.09
C HIS A 51 17.33 -3.58 19.57
N LYS A 52 16.93 -2.93 18.48
CA LYS A 52 17.68 -1.83 17.81
C LYS A 52 19.07 -2.24 17.29
N ARG A 53 19.33 -3.54 17.12
CA ARG A 53 20.47 -4.05 16.37
C ARG A 53 20.04 -4.31 14.93
N PHE A 54 20.79 -3.75 14.00
CA PHE A 54 20.50 -3.80 12.57
C PHE A 54 21.26 -4.97 11.94
N TYR A 55 20.52 -5.89 11.31
CA TYR A 55 21.08 -7.06 10.63
C TYR A 55 20.77 -6.99 9.14
N VAL A 56 21.33 -5.97 8.48
CA VAL A 56 20.99 -5.51 7.11
C VAL A 56 21.27 -6.53 6.00
N ASN A 57 22.01 -7.61 6.29
CA ASN A 57 22.25 -8.71 5.34
C ASN A 57 21.38 -9.94 5.63
N THR A 58 20.50 -9.90 6.63
CA THR A 58 19.56 -11.00 6.88
C THR A 58 18.58 -11.09 5.72
N THR A 59 18.39 -12.27 5.16
CA THR A 59 17.45 -12.48 4.05
C THR A 59 16.32 -13.43 4.41
N ILE A 60 15.27 -13.47 3.59
CA ILE A 60 14.21 -14.48 3.69
C ILE A 60 14.79 -15.91 3.73
N ASP A 61 15.86 -16.21 2.98
CA ASP A 61 16.51 -17.53 3.00
C ASP A 61 17.10 -17.86 4.38
N ASP A 62 17.77 -16.89 5.00
CA ASP A 62 18.36 -17.06 6.34
C ASP A 62 17.27 -17.29 7.39
N ILE A 63 16.14 -16.61 7.25
CA ILE A 63 14.97 -16.78 8.11
C ILE A 63 14.38 -18.17 7.96
N VAL A 64 14.16 -18.63 6.73
CA VAL A 64 13.62 -19.97 6.45
C VAL A 64 14.52 -21.06 7.03
N ARG A 65 15.85 -20.93 6.86
CA ARG A 65 16.83 -21.87 7.45
C ARG A 65 16.86 -21.79 8.97
N ALA A 66 16.77 -20.60 9.54
CA ALA A 66 16.70 -20.43 10.99
C ALA A 66 15.48 -21.18 11.55
N LEU A 67 14.32 -21.11 10.89
CA LEU A 67 13.11 -21.82 11.27
C LEU A 67 13.16 -23.33 10.98
N SER A 68 14.27 -23.86 10.47
CA SER A 68 14.43 -25.27 10.08
C SER A 68 13.39 -25.72 9.04
N LEU A 69 12.92 -24.79 8.22
CA LEU A 69 12.02 -25.04 7.10
C LEU A 69 12.84 -25.32 5.83
N ASN A 70 12.23 -26.01 4.86
CA ASN A 70 12.88 -26.28 3.58
C ASN A 70 12.72 -25.06 2.63
N PRO A 71 13.82 -24.42 2.19
CA PRO A 71 13.79 -23.29 1.25
C PRO A 71 12.96 -23.55 -0.01
N ASN A 72 13.13 -24.71 -0.63
CA ASN A 72 12.44 -25.03 -1.88
C ASN A 72 10.94 -25.21 -1.67
N ASP A 73 10.52 -25.75 -0.53
CA ASP A 73 9.08 -25.92 -0.24
C ASP A 73 8.42 -24.57 0.03
N ILE A 74 9.10 -23.65 0.73
CA ILE A 74 8.59 -22.28 0.95
C ILE A 74 8.50 -21.52 -0.38
N LYS A 75 9.55 -21.56 -1.20
CA LYS A 75 9.55 -20.94 -2.54
C LYS A 75 8.43 -21.47 -3.43
N LYS A 76 8.22 -22.79 -3.46
CA LYS A 76 7.10 -23.42 -4.20
C LYS A 76 5.74 -22.97 -3.69
N ARG A 77 5.54 -22.93 -2.37
CA ARG A 77 4.26 -22.51 -1.77
C ARG A 77 3.93 -21.06 -2.09
N ARG A 78 4.93 -20.16 -2.07
CA ARG A 78 4.75 -18.75 -2.48
C ARG A 78 4.44 -18.65 -3.98
N GLN A 79 5.17 -19.39 -4.82
CA GLN A 79 4.90 -19.43 -6.26
C GLN A 79 3.48 -19.91 -6.57
N LEU A 80 2.97 -20.93 -5.86
CA LEU A 80 1.60 -21.40 -6.05
C LEU A 80 0.55 -20.29 -5.82
N LEU A 81 0.77 -19.40 -4.85
CA LEU A 81 -0.15 -18.29 -4.60
C LEU A 81 -0.14 -17.26 -5.76
N ILE A 82 1.03 -17.01 -6.35
CA ILE A 82 1.17 -16.17 -7.54
C ILE A 82 0.48 -16.86 -8.73
N ASP A 83 0.76 -18.14 -8.94
CA ASP A 83 0.21 -18.93 -10.05
C ASP A 83 -1.33 -18.96 -10.03
N GLU A 84 -1.95 -18.98 -8.84
CA GLU A 84 -3.40 -18.89 -8.69
C GLU A 84 -3.98 -17.54 -9.17
N ILE A 85 -3.28 -16.43 -8.92
CA ILE A 85 -3.67 -15.10 -9.42
C ILE A 85 -3.47 -15.04 -10.95
N VAL A 86 -2.35 -15.57 -11.45
CA VAL A 86 -2.07 -15.65 -12.89
C VAL A 86 -3.10 -16.51 -13.61
N GLU A 87 -3.51 -17.64 -13.03
CA GLU A 87 -4.58 -18.50 -13.57
C GLU A 87 -5.91 -17.72 -13.64
N TYR A 88 -6.25 -16.96 -12.59
CA TYR A 88 -7.43 -16.08 -12.60
C TYR A 88 -7.38 -15.08 -13.75
N VAL A 89 -6.25 -14.40 -13.96
CA VAL A 89 -6.07 -13.45 -15.07
C VAL A 89 -6.26 -14.12 -16.42
N LYS A 90 -5.58 -15.26 -16.64
CA LYS A 90 -5.64 -16.00 -17.91
C LYS A 90 -7.06 -16.44 -18.24
N GLU A 91 -7.79 -16.97 -17.27
CA GLU A 91 -9.17 -17.38 -17.49
C GLU A 91 -10.09 -16.22 -17.89
N VAL A 92 -9.91 -15.03 -17.31
CA VAL A 92 -10.70 -13.84 -17.71
C VAL A 92 -10.40 -13.46 -19.16
N ILE A 93 -9.11 -13.45 -19.55
CA ILE A 93 -8.68 -13.14 -20.92
C ILE A 93 -9.20 -14.18 -21.92
N GLU A 94 -9.21 -15.45 -21.55
CA GLU A 94 -9.72 -16.55 -22.37
C GLU A 94 -11.26 -16.62 -22.43
N GLY A 95 -11.97 -15.65 -21.84
CA GLY A 95 -13.43 -15.59 -21.87
C GLY A 95 -14.12 -16.57 -20.92
N ARG A 96 -13.41 -17.01 -19.86
CA ARG A 96 -13.93 -17.86 -18.77
C ARG A 96 -13.93 -17.12 -17.43
N PRO A 97 -14.52 -15.91 -17.33
CA PRO A 97 -14.42 -15.09 -16.14
C PRO A 97 -15.17 -15.69 -14.95
N ARG A 98 -14.61 -15.50 -13.75
CA ARG A 98 -15.27 -15.79 -12.47
C ARG A 98 -15.57 -14.47 -11.77
N ASN A 99 -16.81 -14.27 -11.34
CA ASN A 99 -17.23 -13.03 -10.66
C ASN A 99 -16.78 -12.94 -9.19
N LYS A 100 -15.81 -13.75 -8.77
CA LYS A 100 -15.24 -13.78 -7.42
C LYS A 100 -13.75 -14.10 -7.52
N LEU A 101 -12.97 -13.60 -6.56
CA LEU A 101 -11.52 -13.81 -6.47
C LEU A 101 -11.20 -15.18 -5.85
N LEU A 102 -11.51 -16.24 -6.61
CA LEU A 102 -11.30 -17.63 -6.22
C LEU A 102 -10.34 -18.32 -7.21
N ASN A 103 -9.55 -19.29 -6.73
CA ASN A 103 -8.79 -20.20 -7.58
C ASN A 103 -9.70 -21.25 -8.26
N SER A 104 -9.13 -22.07 -9.16
CA SER A 104 -9.87 -23.07 -9.95
C SER A 104 -10.58 -24.12 -9.09
N LYS A 105 -10.19 -24.28 -7.83
CA LYS A 105 -10.80 -25.17 -6.84
C LYS A 105 -11.90 -24.49 -6.01
N GLY A 106 -12.23 -23.21 -6.28
CA GLY A 106 -13.21 -22.44 -5.50
C GLY A 106 -12.71 -21.99 -4.12
N THR A 107 -11.39 -21.99 -3.92
CA THR A 107 -10.76 -21.47 -2.70
C THR A 107 -10.42 -19.99 -2.89
N PRO A 108 -10.61 -19.12 -1.89
CA PRO A 108 -10.23 -17.71 -2.00
C PRO A 108 -8.76 -17.50 -2.34
N LEU A 109 -8.47 -16.59 -3.29
CA LEU A 109 -7.11 -16.17 -3.59
C LEU A 109 -6.43 -15.62 -2.33
N LEU A 110 -5.16 -15.97 -2.13
CA LEU A 110 -4.38 -15.64 -0.93
C LEU A 110 -5.05 -16.10 0.38
N GLY A 111 -6.02 -17.02 0.34
CA GLY A 111 -6.77 -17.49 1.50
C GLY A 111 -7.60 -16.42 2.21
N ILE A 112 -7.85 -15.27 1.58
CA ILE A 112 -8.60 -14.15 2.19
C ILE A 112 -10.09 -14.53 2.25
N PRO A 113 -10.70 -14.72 3.43
CA PRO A 113 -12.06 -15.27 3.55
C PRO A 113 -13.12 -14.45 2.80
N ASP A 114 -12.99 -13.12 2.82
CA ASP A 114 -13.96 -12.20 2.23
C ASP A 114 -14.10 -12.34 0.71
N PHE A 115 -13.06 -12.82 0.01
CA PHE A 115 -13.10 -13.04 -1.44
C PHE A 115 -14.11 -14.14 -1.84
N ARG A 116 -14.59 -14.96 -0.90
CA ARG A 116 -15.73 -15.87 -1.11
C ARG A 116 -17.06 -15.15 -1.29
N HIS A 117 -17.18 -13.96 -0.73
CA HIS A 117 -18.43 -13.22 -0.60
C HIS A 117 -18.45 -11.93 -1.42
N ILE A 118 -17.28 -11.37 -1.74
CA ILE A 118 -17.16 -10.19 -2.60
C ILE A 118 -17.35 -10.61 -4.06
N GLU A 119 -18.43 -10.13 -4.67
CA GLU A 119 -18.61 -10.17 -6.12
C GLU A 119 -17.76 -9.07 -6.78
N VAL A 120 -17.11 -9.38 -7.90
CA VAL A 120 -16.26 -8.46 -8.66
C VAL A 120 -16.60 -8.49 -10.15
N ASN A 121 -16.40 -7.37 -10.84
CA ASN A 121 -16.27 -7.36 -12.29
C ASN A 121 -14.83 -7.79 -12.67
N PRO A 122 -14.63 -8.96 -13.31
CA PRO A 122 -13.30 -9.49 -13.57
C PRO A 122 -12.48 -8.63 -14.53
N HIS A 123 -13.14 -7.92 -15.44
CA HIS A 123 -12.49 -6.99 -16.37
C HIS A 123 -11.90 -5.77 -15.64
N GLU A 124 -12.59 -5.28 -14.61
CA GLU A 124 -12.07 -4.19 -13.77
C GLU A 124 -10.94 -4.69 -12.86
N VAL A 125 -10.95 -5.97 -12.44
CA VAL A 125 -9.80 -6.57 -11.73
C VAL A 125 -8.56 -6.61 -12.64
N LEU A 126 -8.70 -7.01 -13.92
CA LEU A 126 -7.59 -6.95 -14.87
C LEU A 126 -7.03 -5.53 -15.03
N LYS A 127 -7.92 -4.54 -15.08
CA LYS A 127 -7.55 -3.12 -15.11
C LYS A 127 -6.68 -2.75 -13.90
N GLY A 128 -7.09 -3.18 -12.72
CA GLY A 128 -6.33 -2.98 -11.49
C GLY A 128 -4.96 -3.64 -11.50
N ILE A 129 -4.87 -4.89 -11.97
CA ILE A 129 -3.59 -5.62 -12.07
C ILE A 129 -2.63 -4.91 -13.04
N TYR A 130 -3.14 -4.45 -14.19
CA TYR A 130 -2.35 -3.69 -15.15
C TYR A 130 -1.80 -2.39 -14.57
N ILE A 131 -2.66 -1.58 -13.95
CA ILE A 131 -2.26 -0.31 -13.33
C ILE A 131 -1.30 -0.57 -12.16
N GLY A 132 -1.60 -1.58 -11.34
CA GLY A 132 -0.82 -1.98 -10.18
C GLY A 132 0.60 -2.38 -10.56
N GLY A 133 0.79 -3.32 -11.49
CA GLY A 133 2.13 -3.74 -11.89
C GLY A 133 2.91 -2.62 -12.61
N LEU A 134 2.26 -1.82 -13.46
CA LEU A 134 2.96 -0.73 -14.15
C LEU A 134 3.38 0.41 -13.23
N ARG A 135 2.64 0.72 -12.15
CA ARG A 135 2.98 1.89 -11.31
C ARG A 135 4.35 1.75 -10.65
N ASP A 136 4.74 0.52 -10.32
CA ASP A 136 5.96 0.21 -9.56
C ASP A 136 7.21 0.13 -10.47
N ASN A 137 6.98 0.09 -11.78
CA ASN A 137 8.01 0.14 -12.80
C ASN A 137 8.81 1.45 -12.75
N CYS A 138 10.15 1.33 -12.76
CA CYS A 138 11.09 2.46 -12.68
C CYS A 138 10.86 3.53 -13.77
N GLU A 139 10.56 3.10 -14.99
CA GLU A 139 10.37 3.96 -16.15
C GLU A 139 9.09 4.77 -16.00
N ILE A 140 8.04 4.17 -15.44
CA ILE A 140 6.78 4.85 -15.11
C ILE A 140 7.00 5.87 -13.99
N ARG A 141 7.71 5.49 -12.92
CA ARG A 141 8.04 6.43 -11.83
C ARG A 141 8.87 7.62 -12.33
N LYS A 142 9.89 7.37 -13.16
CA LYS A 142 10.72 8.41 -13.78
C LYS A 142 9.93 9.32 -14.72
N ALA A 143 9.06 8.77 -15.55
CA ALA A 143 8.19 9.56 -16.43
C ALA A 143 7.20 10.42 -15.62
N THR A 144 6.70 9.89 -14.50
CA THR A 144 5.81 10.58 -13.57
C THR A 144 6.52 11.75 -12.88
N GLU A 145 7.75 11.56 -12.38
CA GLU A 145 8.57 12.64 -11.82
C GLU A 145 8.72 13.79 -12.81
N LEU A 146 9.07 13.49 -14.07
CA LEU A 146 9.23 14.50 -15.12
C LEU A 146 7.92 15.23 -15.43
N ARG A 147 6.79 14.51 -15.43
CA ARG A 147 5.49 15.07 -15.82
C ARG A 147 4.88 15.96 -14.74
N TYR A 148 5.03 15.58 -13.47
CA TYR A 148 4.37 16.25 -12.34
C TYR A 148 5.33 17.07 -11.47
N GLU A 149 6.62 17.12 -11.84
CA GLU A 149 7.66 17.86 -11.12
C GLU A 149 7.75 17.46 -9.64
N ILE A 150 7.67 16.15 -9.38
CA ILE A 150 7.82 15.56 -8.04
C ILE A 150 9.03 14.64 -7.99
N LYS A 151 9.39 14.22 -6.77
CA LYS A 151 10.45 13.25 -6.52
C LYS A 151 9.88 11.93 -6.02
N ILE A 152 10.27 10.83 -6.66
CA ILE A 152 9.84 9.47 -6.34
C ILE A 152 11.09 8.59 -6.23
N GLY A 153 11.23 7.90 -5.10
CA GLY A 153 12.26 6.88 -4.96
C GLY A 153 11.92 5.63 -5.76
N TYR A 154 12.89 5.07 -6.48
CA TYR A 154 12.72 3.82 -7.22
C TYR A 154 14.03 3.04 -7.37
N GLY A 155 13.92 1.80 -7.78
CA GLY A 155 14.99 0.81 -7.85
C GLY A 155 14.41 -0.54 -8.24
N ARG A 156 15.26 -1.58 -8.27
CA ARG A 156 14.83 -2.94 -8.66
C ARG A 156 15.54 -3.99 -7.83
N CYS A 157 14.91 -5.15 -7.71
CA CYS A 157 15.53 -6.32 -7.09
C CYS A 157 16.42 -7.07 -8.10
N TYR A 158 17.62 -7.45 -7.65
CA TYR A 158 18.61 -8.18 -8.44
C TYR A 158 19.10 -9.42 -7.70
N PRO A 159 19.40 -10.53 -8.40
CA PRO A 159 20.26 -11.56 -7.83
C PRO A 159 21.67 -10.97 -7.67
N VAL A 160 22.10 -10.83 -6.41
CA VAL A 160 23.36 -10.24 -6.00
C VAL A 160 24.31 -11.33 -5.51
N ASN A 161 25.56 -11.28 -5.98
CA ASN A 161 26.64 -12.09 -5.45
C ASN A 161 27.19 -11.45 -4.16
N VAL A 162 26.99 -12.12 -3.03
CA VAL A 162 27.37 -11.60 -1.70
C VAL A 162 28.88 -11.44 -1.55
N ASP A 163 29.67 -12.35 -2.11
CA ASP A 163 31.13 -12.29 -1.99
C ASP A 163 31.65 -11.01 -2.69
N ILE A 164 31.14 -10.75 -3.90
CA ILE A 164 31.50 -9.55 -4.67
C ILE A 164 30.95 -8.28 -4.01
N MET A 165 29.75 -8.36 -3.40
CA MET A 165 29.19 -7.25 -2.62
C MET A 165 30.11 -6.85 -1.48
N GLU A 166 30.63 -7.82 -0.72
CA GLU A 166 31.56 -7.58 0.39
C GLU A 166 32.92 -7.06 -0.12
N ASP A 167 33.44 -7.61 -1.22
CA ASP A 167 34.70 -7.17 -1.84
C ASP A 167 34.64 -5.71 -2.33
N LEU A 168 33.46 -5.28 -2.80
CA LEU A 168 33.21 -3.88 -3.19
C LEU A 168 32.94 -2.96 -1.99
N GLY A 169 32.94 -3.48 -0.76
CA GLY A 169 32.64 -2.72 0.45
C GLY A 169 31.16 -2.29 0.54
N LEU A 170 30.27 -3.00 -0.16
CA LEU A 170 28.84 -2.74 -0.17
C LEU A 170 28.11 -3.67 0.82
N ASP A 171 26.88 -3.31 1.16
CA ASP A 171 25.94 -4.15 1.88
C ASP A 171 24.50 -3.82 1.48
N GLY A 172 23.53 -4.57 2.02
CA GLY A 172 22.11 -4.36 1.72
C GLY A 172 21.62 -2.95 2.07
N GLU A 173 22.18 -2.33 3.11
CA GLU A 173 21.81 -0.97 3.53
C GLU A 173 22.26 0.07 2.50
N ILE A 174 23.52 -0.02 2.06
CA ILE A 174 24.08 0.86 1.04
C ILE A 174 23.31 0.70 -0.27
N LEU A 175 23.05 -0.54 -0.70
CA LEU A 175 22.33 -0.83 -1.94
C LEU A 175 20.88 -0.32 -1.91
N ALA A 176 20.19 -0.43 -0.77
CA ALA A 176 18.78 -0.03 -0.65
C ALA A 176 18.55 1.47 -0.42
N HIS A 177 19.52 2.19 0.14
CA HIS A 177 19.33 3.58 0.60
C HIS A 177 20.21 4.63 -0.09
N GLN A 178 21.20 4.22 -0.89
CA GLN A 178 22.01 5.15 -1.70
C GLN A 178 21.60 5.11 -3.17
N GLU A 179 22.03 6.12 -3.93
CA GLU A 179 21.73 6.22 -5.36
C GLU A 179 22.74 5.43 -6.20
N HIS A 180 22.26 4.45 -6.98
CA HIS A 180 23.11 3.55 -7.76
C HIS A 180 22.83 3.53 -9.27
N ALA A 181 21.96 4.42 -9.78
CA ALA A 181 21.57 4.41 -11.20
C ALA A 181 22.75 4.38 -12.18
N THR A 182 23.82 5.12 -11.89
CA THR A 182 25.03 5.19 -12.74
C THR A 182 25.94 3.98 -12.61
N SER A 183 25.76 3.16 -11.58
CA SER A 183 26.62 2.02 -11.24
C SER A 183 26.06 0.68 -11.73
N ILE A 184 24.81 0.61 -12.19
CA ILE A 184 24.13 -0.65 -12.54
C ILE A 184 24.88 -1.47 -13.59
N GLU A 185 25.35 -0.84 -14.67
CA GLU A 185 26.10 -1.55 -15.72
C GLU A 185 27.48 -1.98 -15.24
N LEU A 186 28.10 -1.21 -14.34
CA LEU A 186 29.35 -1.60 -13.69
C LEU A 186 29.13 -2.81 -12.77
N TYR A 187 28.07 -2.81 -11.97
CA TYR A 187 27.70 -3.91 -11.09
C TYR A 187 27.43 -5.21 -11.83
N LYS A 188 26.80 -5.15 -13.02
CA LYS A 188 26.65 -6.32 -13.90
C LYS A 188 28.00 -6.83 -14.41
N LYS A 189 28.86 -5.90 -14.85
CA LYS A 189 30.18 -6.23 -15.40
C LYS A 189 31.10 -6.86 -14.35
N ASP A 190 31.09 -6.32 -13.14
CA ASP A 190 31.94 -6.75 -12.02
C ASP A 190 31.39 -8.01 -11.35
N GLY A 191 30.20 -8.47 -11.72
CA GLY A 191 29.58 -9.69 -11.23
C GLY A 191 28.78 -9.53 -9.92
N LEU A 192 28.66 -8.30 -9.41
CA LEU A 192 27.79 -7.99 -8.27
C LEU A 192 26.34 -8.36 -8.61
N ILE A 193 25.83 -7.83 -9.72
CA ILE A 193 24.53 -8.23 -10.28
C ILE A 193 24.75 -9.43 -11.18
N ILE A 194 24.16 -10.58 -10.82
CA ILE A 194 24.31 -11.82 -11.54
C ILE A 194 23.33 -11.84 -12.71
N VAL A 195 23.83 -11.76 -13.93
CA VAL A 195 22.98 -11.89 -15.12
C VAL A 195 22.42 -13.32 -15.24
N PRO A 196 21.20 -13.51 -15.79
CA PRO A 196 20.52 -14.82 -15.81
C PRO A 196 21.38 -15.97 -16.34
N GLU A 197 22.21 -15.72 -17.35
CA GLU A 197 23.07 -16.72 -17.99
C GLU A 197 24.17 -17.25 -17.05
N LYS A 198 24.55 -16.46 -16.04
CA LYS A 198 25.60 -16.78 -15.06
C LYS A 198 25.06 -17.27 -13.73
N LEU A 199 23.74 -17.33 -13.55
CA LEU A 199 23.13 -17.69 -12.26
C LEU A 199 23.56 -19.10 -11.78
N SER A 200 23.75 -20.03 -12.72
CA SER A 200 24.21 -21.40 -12.42
C SER A 200 25.68 -21.52 -12.06
N GLU A 201 26.49 -20.47 -12.29
CA GLU A 201 27.92 -20.44 -12.02
C GLU A 201 28.23 -20.03 -10.57
N VAL A 202 27.26 -19.41 -9.89
CA VAL A 202 27.39 -18.94 -8.51
C VAL A 202 26.76 -19.94 -7.56
N ALA A 203 27.44 -20.26 -6.47
CA ALA A 203 26.90 -21.13 -5.43
C ALA A 203 25.59 -20.54 -4.87
N PRO A 204 24.48 -21.29 -4.80
CA PRO A 204 23.18 -20.76 -4.39
C PRO A 204 23.17 -20.01 -3.06
N GLU A 205 24.02 -20.43 -2.11
CA GLU A 205 24.22 -19.78 -0.81
C GLU A 205 24.79 -18.35 -0.90
N ASN A 206 25.49 -18.03 -1.99
CA ASN A 206 26.10 -16.71 -2.22
C ASN A 206 25.23 -15.80 -3.09
N ILE A 207 24.03 -16.27 -3.49
CA ILE A 207 23.06 -15.50 -4.26
C ILE A 207 21.99 -14.97 -3.31
N LYS A 208 21.85 -13.65 -3.22
CA LYS A 208 20.76 -12.98 -2.49
C LYS A 208 19.97 -12.10 -3.42
N TYR A 209 18.64 -12.11 -3.32
CA TYR A 209 17.79 -11.23 -4.13
C TYR A 209 17.59 -9.91 -3.38
N LEU A 210 18.30 -8.87 -3.78
CA LEU A 210 18.39 -7.60 -3.05
C LEU A 210 17.90 -6.44 -3.90
N TYR A 211 17.18 -5.52 -3.26
CA TYR A 211 16.77 -4.25 -3.85
C TYR A 211 17.97 -3.32 -3.98
N ILE A 212 18.19 -2.80 -5.19
CA ILE A 212 19.19 -1.78 -5.50
C ILE A 212 18.47 -0.51 -5.91
N ARG A 213 18.66 0.55 -5.12
CA ARG A 213 18.02 1.85 -5.33
C ARG A 213 18.68 2.61 -6.47
N TYR A 214 17.86 3.01 -7.42
CA TYR A 214 18.30 3.77 -8.58
C TYR A 214 18.27 5.27 -8.30
N ALA A 215 17.19 5.73 -7.68
CA ALA A 215 16.95 7.13 -7.36
C ALA A 215 16.47 7.29 -5.91
N LEU A 216 16.94 8.37 -5.26
CA LEU A 216 16.50 8.76 -3.93
C LEU A 216 15.12 9.40 -3.98
N GLY A 217 14.32 9.17 -2.94
CA GLY A 217 13.02 9.80 -2.77
C GLY A 217 12.11 8.97 -1.87
N PRO A 218 10.97 9.54 -1.41
CA PRO A 218 10.04 8.90 -0.48
C PRO A 218 9.45 7.57 -0.97
N GLY A 219 9.30 7.43 -2.30
CA GLY A 219 8.68 6.27 -2.92
C GLY A 219 7.19 6.47 -3.17
N GLN A 220 6.46 5.36 -3.27
CA GLN A 220 5.01 5.34 -3.46
C GLN A 220 4.37 4.54 -2.34
N SER A 221 3.14 4.91 -1.99
CA SER A 221 2.31 4.28 -0.97
C SER A 221 1.38 3.28 -1.62
N ASP A 222 1.41 2.04 -1.15
CA ASP A 222 0.52 0.97 -1.62
C ASP A 222 -0.93 1.19 -1.15
N ASP A 223 -1.11 1.69 0.07
CA ASP A 223 -2.42 2.11 0.58
C ASP A 223 -3.03 3.21 -0.31
N ALA A 224 -2.23 4.21 -0.70
CA ALA A 224 -2.66 5.29 -1.57
C ALA A 224 -3.06 4.77 -2.94
N ALA A 225 -2.26 3.88 -3.54
CA ALA A 225 -2.57 3.30 -4.85
C ALA A 225 -3.90 2.56 -4.85
N LEU A 226 -4.12 1.70 -3.85
CA LEU A 226 -5.38 0.98 -3.68
C LEU A 226 -6.56 1.94 -3.51
N VAL A 227 -6.42 2.95 -2.65
CA VAL A 227 -7.53 3.87 -2.37
C VAL A 227 -7.82 4.80 -3.55
N PHE A 228 -6.82 5.44 -4.15
CA PHE A 228 -7.02 6.36 -5.28
C PHE A 228 -7.61 5.66 -6.50
N THR A 229 -7.12 4.46 -6.85
CA THR A 229 -7.72 3.67 -7.95
C THR A 229 -9.16 3.27 -7.63
N GLY A 230 -9.46 2.95 -6.37
CA GLY A 230 -10.82 2.71 -5.90
C GLY A 230 -11.77 3.90 -6.10
N PHE A 231 -11.29 5.13 -5.86
CA PHE A 231 -12.07 6.36 -6.06
C PHE A 231 -12.22 6.77 -7.51
N ILE A 232 -11.16 6.59 -8.32
CA ILE A 232 -11.16 6.98 -9.73
C ILE A 232 -12.01 6.01 -10.54
N TYR A 233 -11.90 4.71 -10.24
CA TYR A 233 -12.64 3.67 -10.96
C TYR A 233 -13.72 3.04 -10.09
N ASN A 234 -13.34 2.07 -9.24
CA ASN A 234 -14.22 1.33 -8.35
C ASN A 234 -13.39 0.33 -7.51
N LYS A 235 -14.07 -0.33 -6.56
CA LYS A 235 -13.46 -1.34 -5.68
C LYS A 235 -12.79 -2.52 -6.41
N ASP A 236 -13.24 -2.87 -7.62
CA ASP A 236 -12.74 -4.05 -8.33
C ASP A 236 -11.36 -3.76 -8.94
N VAL A 237 -11.16 -2.53 -9.43
CA VAL A 237 -9.83 -2.03 -9.81
C VAL A 237 -8.91 -1.95 -8.59
N ALA A 238 -9.38 -1.44 -7.45
CA ALA A 238 -8.59 -1.41 -6.22
C ALA A 238 -8.15 -2.82 -5.77
N LEU A 239 -9.03 -3.83 -5.92
CA LEU A 239 -8.69 -5.23 -5.65
C LEU A 239 -7.65 -5.76 -6.64
N GLY A 240 -7.69 -5.36 -7.91
CA GLY A 240 -6.65 -5.72 -8.87
C GLY A 240 -5.29 -5.12 -8.51
N VAL A 241 -5.25 -3.86 -8.06
CA VAL A 241 -4.02 -3.22 -7.57
C VAL A 241 -3.46 -3.94 -6.34
N PHE A 242 -4.33 -4.30 -5.40
CA PHE A 242 -3.96 -5.12 -4.24
C PHE A 242 -3.35 -6.47 -4.65
N LEU A 243 -3.91 -7.13 -5.66
CA LEU A 243 -3.37 -8.41 -6.14
C LEU A 243 -2.00 -8.25 -6.82
N ALA A 244 -1.76 -7.15 -7.52
CA ALA A 244 -0.43 -6.85 -8.09
C ALA A 244 0.63 -6.66 -6.98
N ASP A 245 0.33 -5.83 -5.97
CA ASP A 245 1.20 -5.62 -4.79
C ASP A 245 1.45 -6.93 -4.02
N ALA A 246 0.43 -7.78 -3.91
CA ALA A 246 0.58 -9.09 -3.30
C ALA A 246 1.56 -9.99 -4.09
N ILE A 247 1.61 -9.88 -5.42
CA ILE A 247 2.58 -10.60 -6.25
C ILE A 247 3.98 -10.05 -6.01
N ASP A 248 4.24 -8.74 -6.09
CA ASP A 248 5.54 -8.11 -5.78
C ASP A 248 6.04 -8.54 -4.39
N SER A 249 5.13 -8.56 -3.42
CA SER A 249 5.44 -9.06 -2.08
C SER A 249 5.88 -10.53 -2.10
N LEU A 250 5.15 -11.41 -2.81
CA LEU A 250 5.39 -12.85 -2.81
C LEU A 250 6.64 -13.26 -3.60
N GLU A 251 6.91 -12.61 -4.72
CA GLU A 251 8.00 -12.99 -5.65
C GLU A 251 9.41 -12.76 -5.11
N LYS A 252 9.57 -11.89 -4.11
CA LYS A 252 10.85 -11.63 -3.43
C LYS A 252 11.55 -12.90 -2.91
N TYR A 253 10.80 -14.00 -2.74
CA TYR A 253 11.36 -15.30 -2.40
C TYR A 253 10.63 -16.47 -3.08
N VAL A 254 10.86 -16.61 -4.39
CA VAL A 254 10.39 -17.75 -5.20
C VAL A 254 11.55 -18.50 -5.88
N LEU A 255 11.22 -19.51 -6.70
CA LEU A 255 12.22 -20.30 -7.44
C LEU A 255 12.86 -19.54 -8.59
N SER A 256 12.15 -18.56 -9.17
CA SER A 256 12.62 -17.77 -10.30
C SER A 256 12.65 -16.30 -9.93
N TYR A 257 13.84 -15.69 -9.94
CA TYR A 257 14.01 -14.25 -9.70
C TYR A 257 13.56 -13.46 -10.93
N ARG A 258 12.30 -13.03 -10.93
CA ARG A 258 11.62 -12.28 -11.99
C ARG A 258 10.65 -11.29 -11.36
N ASP A 259 10.35 -10.25 -12.13
CA ASP A 259 9.40 -9.17 -11.83
C ASP A 259 8.02 -9.60 -12.37
N GLN A 260 7.34 -10.49 -11.66
CA GLN A 260 6.17 -11.25 -12.14
C GLN A 260 4.90 -10.41 -12.16
N ASP A 261 4.75 -9.39 -11.31
CA ASP A 261 3.65 -8.44 -11.39
C ASP A 261 3.78 -7.50 -12.59
N ASP A 262 4.98 -6.98 -12.89
CA ASP A 262 5.25 -6.22 -14.13
C ASP A 262 5.01 -7.09 -15.39
N GLU A 263 5.50 -8.33 -15.40
CA GLU A 263 5.26 -9.27 -16.49
C GLU A 263 3.77 -9.59 -16.68
N LEU A 264 3.03 -9.76 -15.58
CA LEU A 264 1.59 -10.00 -15.63
C LEU A 264 0.83 -8.77 -16.14
N ALA A 265 1.25 -7.57 -15.73
CA ALA A 265 0.70 -6.32 -16.24
C ALA A 265 0.90 -6.21 -17.76
N HIS A 266 2.13 -6.43 -18.26
CA HIS A 266 2.40 -6.44 -19.71
C HIS A 266 1.57 -7.51 -20.44
N TYR A 267 1.48 -8.72 -19.88
CA TYR A 267 0.63 -9.78 -20.43
C TYR A 267 -0.85 -9.35 -20.55
N VAL A 268 -1.40 -8.69 -19.53
CA VAL A 268 -2.76 -8.14 -19.58
C VAL A 268 -2.88 -7.08 -20.67
N GLY A 269 -1.95 -6.13 -20.74
CA GLY A 269 -1.96 -5.06 -21.74
C GLY A 269 -1.90 -5.58 -23.18
N GLU A 270 -1.11 -6.63 -23.43
CA GLU A 270 -0.95 -7.24 -24.74
C GLU A 270 -2.13 -8.11 -25.16
N ASN A 271 -2.75 -8.82 -24.20
CA ASN A 271 -3.73 -9.86 -24.50
C ASN A 271 -5.19 -9.43 -24.20
N TYR A 272 -5.40 -8.27 -23.57
CA TYR A 272 -6.72 -7.77 -23.21
C TYR A 272 -6.99 -6.35 -23.73
N LEU A 273 -7.25 -6.25 -25.04
CA LEU A 273 -7.41 -4.96 -25.76
C LEU A 273 -8.54 -4.06 -25.27
N SER A 274 -9.48 -4.59 -24.47
CA SER A 274 -10.63 -3.83 -23.95
C SER A 274 -10.41 -3.27 -22.54
N LEU A 275 -9.15 -3.17 -22.10
CA LEU A 275 -8.79 -2.64 -20.78
C LEU A 275 -9.24 -1.19 -20.57
N GLY A 276 -9.22 -0.38 -21.64
CA GLY A 276 -9.68 1.00 -21.62
C GLY A 276 -8.86 1.93 -20.72
N VAL A 277 -7.58 1.63 -20.52
CA VAL A 277 -6.63 2.46 -19.75
C VAL A 277 -5.62 3.07 -20.70
N ILE A 278 -5.42 4.38 -20.61
CA ILE A 278 -4.33 5.08 -21.29
C ILE A 278 -3.15 5.32 -20.34
N MET A 279 -1.94 5.46 -20.88
CA MET A 279 -0.74 5.67 -20.05
C MET A 279 -0.79 6.93 -19.17
N ASP A 280 -1.52 7.96 -19.61
CA ASP A 280 -1.72 9.17 -18.78
C ASP A 280 -2.42 8.86 -17.45
N GLU A 281 -3.34 7.90 -17.44
CA GLU A 281 -4.00 7.44 -16.20
C GLU A 281 -3.02 6.69 -15.30
N VAL A 282 -2.11 5.89 -15.88
CA VAL A 282 -1.06 5.19 -15.12
C VAL A 282 -0.11 6.20 -14.45
N TYR A 283 0.30 7.25 -15.16
CA TYR A 283 1.11 8.33 -14.59
C TYR A 283 0.35 9.11 -13.50
N GLU A 284 -0.94 9.37 -13.69
CA GLU A 284 -1.76 10.04 -12.67
C GLU A 284 -1.90 9.19 -11.40
N ILE A 285 -2.13 7.88 -11.52
CA ILE A 285 -2.14 6.97 -10.37
C ILE A 285 -0.77 6.91 -9.70
N ALA A 286 0.32 6.86 -10.47
CA ALA A 286 1.67 6.89 -9.94
C ALA A 286 1.94 8.18 -9.15
N TYR A 287 1.48 9.34 -9.65
CA TYR A 287 1.57 10.63 -8.96
C TYR A 287 0.73 10.67 -7.68
N LEU A 288 -0.50 10.16 -7.76
CA LEU A 288 -1.41 10.10 -6.62
C LEU A 288 -0.88 9.20 -5.51
N SER A 289 -0.23 8.10 -5.89
CA SER A 289 0.39 7.15 -4.97
C SER A 289 1.72 7.65 -4.42
N ALA A 290 2.38 8.63 -5.06
CA ALA A 290 3.65 9.16 -4.59
C ALA A 290 3.51 9.82 -3.22
N ILE A 291 4.43 9.45 -2.32
CA ILE A 291 4.56 10.05 -0.99
C ILE A 291 5.27 11.40 -1.16
N PRO A 292 4.66 12.53 -0.77
CA PRO A 292 5.32 13.82 -0.85
C PRO A 292 6.55 13.90 0.07
N GLU A 293 7.59 14.62 -0.36
CA GLU A 293 8.78 14.86 0.48
C GLU A 293 8.37 15.52 1.81
N GLY A 294 8.86 14.96 2.92
CA GLY A 294 8.55 15.42 4.28
C GLY A 294 7.22 14.90 4.85
N LYS A 295 6.49 14.04 4.13
CA LYS A 295 5.24 13.40 4.57
C LYS A 295 5.34 11.88 4.73
N GLU A 296 6.56 11.34 4.79
CA GLU A 296 6.85 9.91 4.89
C GLU A 296 6.24 9.25 6.13
N GLU A 297 6.06 10.00 7.22
CA GLU A 297 5.43 9.51 8.46
C GLU A 297 3.92 9.83 8.53
N GLU A 298 3.36 10.51 7.53
CA GLU A 298 1.94 10.88 7.45
C GLU A 298 1.16 10.02 6.45
N ILE A 299 1.83 9.51 5.41
CA ILE A 299 1.22 8.71 4.35
C ILE A 299 1.57 7.23 4.59
N PRO A 300 0.57 6.33 4.70
CA PRO A 300 0.81 4.94 5.04
C PRO A 300 1.44 4.21 3.87
N ASP A 301 2.40 3.34 4.17
CA ASP A 301 2.96 2.40 3.21
C ASP A 301 2.96 1.00 3.84
N SER A 302 1.94 0.22 3.51
CA SER A 302 1.65 -1.07 4.13
C SER A 302 2.11 -2.21 3.24
N SER A 303 3.06 -3.02 3.73
CA SER A 303 3.32 -4.33 3.13
C SER A 303 2.08 -5.22 3.17
N LEU A 304 2.04 -6.29 2.37
CA LEU A 304 0.99 -7.32 2.39
C LEU A 304 0.59 -7.79 3.81
N ARG A 305 1.55 -7.92 4.74
CA ARG A 305 1.26 -8.22 6.15
C ARG A 305 0.29 -7.21 6.77
N TYR A 306 0.59 -5.92 6.67
CA TYR A 306 -0.19 -4.86 7.32
C TYR A 306 -1.54 -4.63 6.64
N PHE A 307 -1.66 -4.89 5.33
CA PHE A 307 -2.96 -4.95 4.68
C PHE A 307 -3.89 -5.98 5.32
N LEU A 308 -3.33 -7.12 5.73
CA LEU A 308 -4.08 -8.25 6.26
C LEU A 308 -4.12 -8.32 7.80
N SER A 309 -3.24 -7.61 8.51
CA SER A 309 -3.23 -7.58 9.98
C SER A 309 -4.55 -7.06 10.53
N LYS A 310 -5.23 -7.88 11.34
CA LYS A 310 -6.44 -7.49 12.04
C LYS A 310 -6.08 -6.69 13.29
N ASP A 311 -6.74 -5.56 13.48
CA ASP A 311 -6.74 -4.87 14.76
C ASP A 311 -7.43 -5.77 15.82
N PRO A 312 -6.79 -6.07 16.96
CA PRO A 312 -7.33 -7.02 17.94
C PRO A 312 -8.57 -6.50 18.69
N GLN A 313 -8.80 -5.19 18.71
CA GLN A 313 -9.96 -4.58 19.37
C GLN A 313 -11.16 -4.49 18.43
N ILE A 314 -10.90 -4.25 17.14
CA ILE A 314 -11.94 -3.97 16.15
C ILE A 314 -12.24 -5.21 15.30
N GLY A 315 -11.27 -6.09 15.10
CA GLY A 315 -11.36 -7.27 14.22
C GLY A 315 -11.33 -6.93 12.73
N GLN A 316 -10.93 -5.71 12.36
CA GLN A 316 -10.84 -5.20 10.99
C GLN A 316 -9.36 -5.08 10.58
N CYS A 317 -9.04 -5.40 9.32
CA CYS A 317 -7.73 -5.10 8.72
C CYS A 317 -7.76 -3.85 7.82
N ALA A 318 -6.58 -3.38 7.42
CA ALA A 318 -6.47 -2.20 6.57
C ALA A 318 -7.15 -2.39 5.21
N LEU A 319 -7.00 -3.55 4.56
CA LEU A 319 -7.68 -3.87 3.29
C LEU A 319 -9.21 -3.70 3.41
N GLU A 320 -9.81 -4.27 4.46
CA GLU A 320 -11.25 -4.12 4.71
C GLU A 320 -11.64 -2.66 4.96
N SER A 321 -10.85 -1.92 5.75
CA SER A 321 -11.08 -0.50 6.00
C SER A 321 -11.05 0.31 4.70
N HIS A 322 -10.05 0.08 3.83
CA HIS A 322 -9.93 0.78 2.55
C HIS A 322 -11.10 0.46 1.61
N LEU A 323 -11.47 -0.81 1.48
CA LEU A 323 -12.60 -1.22 0.64
C LEU A 323 -13.90 -0.62 1.14
N ASN A 324 -14.14 -0.63 2.45
CA ASN A 324 -15.32 0.02 3.04
C ASN A 324 -15.32 1.52 2.78
N PHE A 325 -14.18 2.19 2.91
CA PHE A 325 -14.05 3.62 2.61
C PHE A 325 -14.35 3.94 1.14
N ILE A 326 -13.76 3.20 0.20
CA ILE A 326 -14.01 3.33 -1.25
C ILE A 326 -15.50 3.15 -1.57
N GLN A 327 -16.15 2.19 -0.93
CA GLN A 327 -17.57 1.88 -1.16
C GLN A 327 -18.55 2.79 -0.40
N GLY A 328 -18.06 3.74 0.40
CA GLY A 328 -18.91 4.56 1.28
C GLY A 328 -19.63 3.75 2.37
N LYS A 329 -19.14 2.55 2.68
CA LYS A 329 -19.64 1.71 3.77
C LYS A 329 -19.05 2.16 5.11
N PRO A 330 -19.71 1.84 6.24
CA PRO A 330 -19.12 2.05 7.56
C PRO A 330 -17.78 1.31 7.70
N TYR A 331 -16.79 1.97 8.29
CA TYR A 331 -15.51 1.41 8.72
C TYR A 331 -15.16 1.97 10.10
N PHE A 332 -14.26 1.30 10.82
CA PHE A 332 -13.82 1.78 12.12
C PHE A 332 -12.48 2.51 11.98
N PRO A 333 -12.30 3.67 12.62
CA PRO A 333 -10.98 4.30 12.69
C PRO A 333 -9.99 3.36 13.37
N MET A 334 -8.88 3.07 12.69
CA MET A 334 -7.81 2.19 13.18
C MET A 334 -6.46 2.73 12.73
N PHE A 335 -5.39 2.31 13.41
CA PHE A 335 -4.06 2.61 12.92
C PHE A 335 -3.69 1.64 11.79
N ILE A 336 -3.09 2.19 10.74
CA ILE A 336 -2.57 1.48 9.56
C ILE A 336 -1.07 1.77 9.42
N SER A 337 -0.38 1.05 8.53
CA SER A 337 1.08 1.10 8.33
C SER A 337 1.86 1.05 9.66
N TYR A 338 2.15 -0.16 10.15
CA TYR A 338 2.92 -0.37 11.39
C TYR A 338 2.31 0.28 12.65
N ASN A 339 0.97 0.42 12.70
CA ASN A 339 0.24 1.10 13.77
C ASN A 339 0.66 2.57 13.97
N ARG A 340 1.03 3.29 12.90
CA ARG A 340 1.51 4.66 12.98
C ARG A 340 0.46 5.69 12.59
N ILE A 341 -0.26 5.44 11.51
CA ILE A 341 -1.11 6.46 10.86
C ILE A 341 -2.56 6.10 11.10
N LEU A 342 -3.36 7.06 11.57
CA LEU A 342 -4.79 6.84 11.75
C LEU A 342 -5.49 6.83 10.38
N SER A 343 -6.28 5.79 10.08
CA SER A 343 -6.96 5.62 8.80
C SER A 343 -7.82 6.84 8.43
N LEU A 344 -8.43 7.50 9.42
CA LEU A 344 -9.22 8.71 9.20
C LEU A 344 -8.40 9.89 8.67
N ASP A 345 -7.16 10.06 9.13
CA ASP A 345 -6.29 11.14 8.66
C ASP A 345 -5.78 10.86 7.26
N PHE A 346 -5.44 9.60 6.97
CA PHE A 346 -5.12 9.15 5.61
C PHE A 346 -6.30 9.36 4.63
N TYR A 347 -7.51 8.99 5.02
CA TYR A 347 -8.70 9.19 4.19
C TYR A 347 -9.06 10.65 3.97
N ARG A 348 -8.71 11.53 4.92
CA ARG A 348 -8.80 12.98 4.72
C ARG A 348 -7.79 13.43 3.66
N TYR A 349 -6.53 13.02 3.79
CA TYR A 349 -5.49 13.30 2.80
C TYR A 349 -5.90 12.87 1.38
N VAL A 350 -6.46 11.66 1.22
CA VAL A 350 -6.95 11.17 -0.08
C VAL A 350 -8.02 12.09 -0.65
N LYS A 351 -9.02 12.48 0.16
CA LYS A 351 -10.09 13.37 -0.30
C LYS A 351 -9.56 14.74 -0.71
N ASP A 352 -8.67 15.31 0.09
CA ASP A 352 -8.08 16.63 -0.18
C ASP A 352 -7.28 16.58 -1.49
N LYS A 353 -6.45 15.54 -1.70
CA LYS A 353 -5.66 15.36 -2.93
C LYS A 353 -6.53 15.14 -4.18
N ILE A 354 -7.65 14.40 -4.07
CA ILE A 354 -8.62 14.28 -5.18
C ILE A 354 -9.26 15.62 -5.51
N LEU A 355 -9.63 16.42 -4.50
CA LEU A 355 -10.23 17.74 -4.71
C LEU A 355 -9.26 18.71 -5.39
N GLU A 356 -7.97 18.65 -5.03
CA GLU A 356 -6.91 19.44 -5.66
C GLU A 356 -6.72 19.07 -7.14
N LEU A 357 -6.68 17.77 -7.46
CA LEU A 357 -6.58 17.30 -8.86
C LEU A 357 -7.78 17.69 -9.71
N LYS A 358 -8.98 17.57 -9.13
CA LYS A 358 -10.23 17.93 -9.81
C LYS A 358 -10.44 19.44 -9.97
N LYS A 359 -9.43 20.28 -9.68
CA LYS A 359 -9.43 21.75 -9.66
C LYS A 359 -10.83 22.34 -9.86
N PRO A 360 -11.45 22.97 -8.85
CA PRO A 360 -12.82 23.50 -8.93
C PRO A 360 -13.15 24.23 -10.24
N GLU A 361 -12.17 24.88 -10.86
CA GLU A 361 -12.21 25.44 -12.21
C GLU A 361 -12.83 24.49 -13.27
N ALA A 362 -12.54 23.19 -13.27
CA ALA A 362 -13.09 22.20 -14.21
C ALA A 362 -14.53 21.73 -13.87
N VAL A 363 -14.97 21.88 -12.63
CA VAL A 363 -16.38 21.69 -12.23
C VAL A 363 -17.17 22.98 -12.46
N ILE A 364 -16.48 24.13 -12.43
CA ILE A 364 -17.00 25.48 -12.66
C ILE A 364 -17.08 25.82 -14.16
N THR A 365 -16.50 25.05 -15.08
CA THR A 365 -16.49 25.36 -16.53
C THR A 365 -17.64 24.79 -17.36
N SER A 366 -18.62 24.09 -16.78
CA SER A 366 -19.87 23.90 -17.53
C SER A 366 -20.56 25.25 -17.68
N GLU A 367 -20.79 25.72 -18.91
CA GLU A 367 -21.52 26.98 -19.19
C GLU A 367 -22.90 27.03 -18.48
N GLU A 368 -23.45 25.87 -18.11
CA GLU A 368 -24.67 25.73 -17.31
C GLU A 368 -24.46 26.06 -15.81
N LEU A 369 -23.32 25.72 -15.19
CA LEU A 369 -23.02 26.15 -13.81
C LEU A 369 -22.62 27.62 -13.73
N ILE A 370 -21.88 28.15 -14.71
CA ILE A 370 -21.44 29.56 -14.72
C ILE A 370 -22.65 30.50 -14.68
N LYS A 371 -23.73 30.19 -15.41
CA LYS A 371 -24.99 30.95 -15.34
C LYS A 371 -25.66 30.92 -13.96
N GLY A 372 -25.34 29.92 -13.14
CA GLY A 372 -25.80 29.83 -11.75
C GLY A 372 -24.92 30.58 -10.75
N LEU A 373 -23.63 30.75 -11.01
CA LEU A 373 -22.67 31.31 -10.04
C LEU A 373 -22.82 32.82 -9.79
N ASP A 374 -23.54 33.55 -10.65
CA ASP A 374 -23.94 34.95 -10.40
C ASP A 374 -25.12 35.07 -9.42
N ARG A 375 -25.76 33.95 -9.07
CA ARG A 375 -26.88 33.95 -8.12
C ARG A 375 -26.35 34.04 -6.68
N PRO A 376 -27.03 34.78 -5.79
CA PRO A 376 -26.63 34.86 -4.38
C PRO A 376 -26.43 33.47 -3.76
N VAL A 377 -25.37 33.32 -2.94
CA VAL A 377 -25.05 32.06 -2.22
C VAL A 377 -26.25 31.52 -1.44
N GLU A 378 -27.09 32.42 -0.94
CA GLU A 378 -28.33 32.13 -0.22
C GLU A 378 -29.31 31.26 -1.03
N GLU A 379 -29.31 31.36 -2.36
CA GLU A 379 -30.18 30.57 -3.24
C GLU A 379 -29.70 29.12 -3.39
N PHE A 380 -28.44 28.84 -3.04
CA PHE A 380 -27.85 27.50 -3.02
C PHE A 380 -27.84 26.88 -1.62
N MET A 381 -28.04 27.69 -0.59
CA MET A 381 -28.12 27.23 0.79
C MET A 381 -29.42 26.45 1.01
N LYS A 382 -29.31 25.11 1.01
CA LYS A 382 -30.48 24.23 1.25
C LYS A 382 -31.10 24.42 2.63
N ARG A 383 -30.32 24.87 3.62
CA ARG A 383 -30.75 25.13 5.01
C ARG A 383 -29.90 26.24 5.63
N PRO A 384 -30.49 27.08 6.49
CA PRO A 384 -29.71 28.04 7.27
C PRO A 384 -28.79 27.30 8.26
N PRO A 385 -27.59 27.84 8.55
CA PRO A 385 -26.69 27.26 9.54
C PRO A 385 -27.31 27.39 10.93
N ILE A 386 -27.02 26.42 11.81
CA ILE A 386 -27.32 26.57 13.23
C ILE A 386 -26.27 27.51 13.82
N ILE A 387 -26.72 28.61 14.42
CA ILE A 387 -25.87 29.61 15.04
C ILE A 387 -26.07 29.56 16.56
N VAL A 388 -24.98 29.48 17.32
CA VAL A 388 -24.99 29.49 18.79
C VAL A 388 -24.15 30.64 19.33
N LYS A 389 -24.55 31.21 20.47
CA LYS A 389 -23.77 32.25 21.14
C LYS A 389 -22.52 31.67 21.81
N SER A 390 -21.46 32.47 21.84
CA SER A 390 -20.23 32.17 22.58
C SER A 390 -20.56 31.98 24.06
N GLY A 391 -20.06 30.89 24.67
CA GLY A 391 -20.34 30.54 26.06
C GLY A 391 -21.42 29.48 26.26
N VAL A 392 -22.14 29.07 25.20
CA VAL A 392 -23.07 27.94 25.26
C VAL A 392 -22.30 26.64 25.58
N PRO A 393 -22.73 25.84 26.57
CA PRO A 393 -22.07 24.60 26.93
C PRO A 393 -22.01 23.59 25.78
N LEU A 394 -20.86 22.91 25.64
CA LEU A 394 -20.62 21.93 24.57
C LEU A 394 -21.71 20.85 24.46
N LYS A 395 -22.26 20.41 25.60
CA LYS A 395 -23.35 19.42 25.65
C LYS A 395 -24.60 19.91 24.90
N GLU A 396 -24.97 21.17 25.10
CA GLU A 396 -26.13 21.77 24.44
C GLU A 396 -25.87 21.91 22.93
N VAL A 397 -24.65 22.29 22.56
CA VAL A 397 -24.23 22.35 21.15
C VAL A 397 -24.35 20.98 20.48
N ILE A 398 -23.93 19.90 21.15
CA ILE A 398 -24.06 18.51 20.65
C ILE A 398 -25.53 18.12 20.49
N GLU A 399 -26.39 18.44 21.46
CA GLU A 399 -27.83 18.16 21.38
C GLU A 399 -28.48 18.92 20.22
N MET A 400 -28.12 20.18 20.00
CA MET A 400 -28.57 20.99 18.85
C MET A 400 -28.11 20.40 17.52
N MET A 401 -26.84 19.97 17.41
CA MET A 401 -26.34 19.28 16.21
C MET A 401 -27.13 18.01 15.91
N ARG A 402 -27.44 17.22 16.95
CA ARG A 402 -28.19 15.98 16.82
C ARG A 402 -29.64 16.23 16.39
N GLN A 403 -30.31 17.20 17.00
CA GLN A 403 -31.71 17.53 16.69
C GLN A 403 -31.86 18.16 15.30
N GLY A 404 -30.93 19.03 14.90
CA GLY A 404 -30.98 19.70 13.60
C GLY A 404 -30.35 18.90 12.44
N GLY A 405 -29.72 17.76 12.75
CA GLY A 405 -28.95 16.98 11.76
C GLY A 405 -27.77 17.76 11.17
N ALA A 406 -27.24 18.75 11.89
CA ALA A 406 -26.17 19.62 11.40
C ALA A 406 -24.80 18.96 11.53
N GLU A 407 -23.94 19.16 10.53
CA GLU A 407 -22.56 18.68 10.54
C GLU A 407 -21.59 19.67 11.21
N PHE A 408 -21.98 20.94 11.24
CA PHE A 408 -21.27 22.02 11.89
C PHE A 408 -22.23 23.04 12.48
N ILE A 409 -21.75 23.78 13.47
CA ILE A 409 -22.45 24.91 14.10
C ILE A 409 -21.54 26.13 14.04
N VAL A 410 -22.13 27.29 13.75
CA VAL A 410 -21.43 28.57 13.74
C VAL A 410 -21.50 29.20 15.13
N ILE A 411 -20.35 29.57 15.69
CA ILE A 411 -20.25 30.24 16.99
C ILE A 411 -20.20 31.74 16.77
N GLN A 412 -21.13 32.45 17.39
CA GLN A 412 -21.27 33.90 17.26
C GLN A 412 -21.02 34.59 18.61
N ALA A 413 -20.29 35.70 18.60
CA ALA A 413 -20.11 36.57 19.76
C ALA A 413 -21.42 37.31 20.15
N GLU A 414 -21.37 38.01 21.28
CA GLU A 414 -22.48 38.86 21.75
C GLU A 414 -22.74 40.03 20.79
N ASP A 415 -21.70 40.60 20.17
CA ASP A 415 -21.78 41.68 19.18
C ASP A 415 -22.19 41.21 17.76
N ASN A 416 -22.68 39.97 17.64
CA ASN A 416 -23.07 39.31 16.40
C ASN A 416 -21.92 39.00 15.42
N THR A 417 -20.65 39.18 15.80
CA THR A 417 -19.51 38.73 14.98
C THR A 417 -19.35 37.22 15.03
N ILE A 418 -18.92 36.60 13.92
CA ILE A 418 -18.64 35.16 13.89
C ILE A 418 -17.27 34.90 14.54
N LYS A 419 -17.24 34.08 15.60
CA LYS A 419 -15.99 33.70 16.29
C LYS A 419 -15.33 32.45 15.73
N GLY A 420 -16.11 31.55 15.13
CA GLY A 420 -15.60 30.31 14.59
C GLY A 420 -16.69 29.31 14.29
N VAL A 421 -16.28 28.07 13.99
CA VAL A 421 -17.16 26.95 13.68
C VAL A 421 -16.78 25.76 14.54
N LEU A 422 -17.77 25.02 15.03
CA LEU A 422 -17.58 23.73 15.69
C LEU A 422 -18.17 22.62 14.82
N SER A 423 -17.34 21.68 14.40
CA SER A 423 -17.74 20.54 13.57
C SER A 423 -17.85 19.25 14.39
N LYS A 424 -18.48 18.21 13.81
CA LYS A 424 -18.46 16.86 14.40
C LYS A 424 -17.04 16.32 14.58
N ASN A 425 -16.09 16.73 13.74
CA ASN A 425 -14.70 16.30 13.81
C ASN A 425 -13.98 16.88 15.03
N ASP A 426 -14.27 18.13 15.40
CA ASP A 426 -13.69 18.76 16.59
C ASP A 426 -14.15 18.05 17.87
N LEU A 427 -15.41 17.61 17.90
CA LEU A 427 -15.97 16.83 19.01
C LEU A 427 -15.31 15.44 19.13
N LEU A 428 -15.04 14.79 18.00
CA LEU A 428 -14.34 13.50 17.95
C LEU A 428 -12.91 13.62 18.47
N ARG A 429 -12.17 14.66 18.06
CA ARG A 429 -10.80 14.92 18.56
C ARG A 429 -10.77 15.08 20.08
N LEU A 430 -11.70 15.86 20.63
CA LEU A 430 -11.86 16.06 22.09
C LEU A 430 -12.08 14.76 22.87
N LEU A 431 -12.83 13.80 22.31
CA LEU A 431 -13.08 12.49 22.93
C LEU A 431 -11.84 11.59 22.89
N LEU A 432 -11.05 11.68 21.82
CA LEU A 432 -9.84 10.87 21.62
C LEU A 432 -8.65 11.39 22.46
N GLU A 433 -8.52 12.71 22.62
CA GLU A 433 -7.46 13.32 23.43
C GLU A 433 -7.60 13.00 24.93
N ARG A 434 -8.84 12.90 25.45
CA ARG A 434 -9.09 12.52 26.86
C ARG A 434 -8.64 11.10 27.21
N LYS A 435 -8.57 10.19 26.24
CA LYS A 435 -8.11 8.80 26.46
C LYS A 435 -6.60 8.62 26.46
N ARG A 436 -5.82 9.62 26.00
CA ARG A 436 -4.36 9.60 26.07
C ARG A 436 -3.80 10.06 27.42
N GLY A 437 -4.63 10.70 28.25
CA GLY A 437 -4.26 11.23 29.57
C GLY A 437 -4.76 10.41 30.76
N SER A 438 -5.32 9.22 30.51
CA SER A 438 -5.82 8.25 31.49
C SER A 438 -5.18 6.89 31.24
#